data_AF-A0A7M5ULN1-F1
#
_entry.id   AF-A0A7M5ULN1-F1
#
_cell.length_a   1.000
_cell.length_b   1.000
_cell.length_c   1.000
_cell.angle_alpha   90.00
_cell.angle_beta   90.00
_cell.angle_gamma   90.00
#
_symmetry.space_group_name_H-M   'P 1'
#
loop_
_entity.id
_entity.type
_entity.pdbx_description
1 polymer ?
#
loop_
_entity_poly.entity_id
_entity_poly.type
_entity_poly.pdbx_seq_one_letter_code
_entity_poly.pdbx_strand_id
1 'polypeptide(L)'
;MQTHRRTRKLSTRSQQLINTLYESGADSGLDSSGEESTHSSEEISELYFITDSTVNMRAFNELDTNIEQLRKEIIRACDNLVRAVEQRKEALLQHVENIRNEKAENLKAEKDNLNYLKPSMLDMGSCLRFVVDEAREDTSLYNMIHEYGCIDEGRASASKSGAKGIGLRFAIADEATQFELITRNNCGETSWVEQDQVDVTIKKENIHQKCGVKNNCNGSYNVFYELHEPGLYEIHVKVNGCHVPDSPFRCNVFEKHNVSFLDDTQDEWTFQNGEKSALFEKNEHQHTSKLYSKDNTSARAWKVRVNTACPKIKVKFGYSNHTKLIPDLTEEYFCKFDLNDLLGNDYSTSIPNHHTYADSHYHKHNRRTKHGKTRERKQSTYHRSSLNFVIFQDTTEKLIHVAAEGTEHEKTTSFKGDLQKLVPFIGIKHFCKNSNCPRPQLVFA
;
A
#
# COMPACT_ATOMS: atom_id res chain seq x y z
N MET A 1 -66.66 -40.68 7.78
CA MET A 1 -67.71 -41.73 7.94
C MET A 1 -67.41 -42.58 9.17
N GLN A 2 -68.45 -43.14 9.77
CA GLN A 2 -68.44 -44.31 10.68
C GLN A 2 -67.58 -44.28 11.96
N THR A 3 -68.29 -44.11 13.07
CA THR A 3 -67.87 -44.47 14.43
C THR A 3 -67.90 -46.00 14.62
N HIS A 4 -66.75 -46.61 14.91
CA HIS A 4 -66.71 -48.02 15.33
C HIS A 4 -66.60 -48.16 16.85
N ARG A 5 -67.74 -48.47 17.50
CA ARG A 5 -67.76 -49.05 18.85
C ARG A 5 -66.98 -50.39 18.83
N ARG A 6 -65.88 -50.48 19.58
CA ARG A 6 -65.27 -51.75 19.97
C ARG A 6 -65.52 -52.01 21.45
N THR A 7 -66.44 -52.91 21.75
CA THR A 7 -66.62 -53.48 23.09
C THR A 7 -65.39 -54.32 23.44
N ARG A 8 -64.60 -53.90 24.42
CA ARG A 8 -63.52 -54.74 24.96
C ARG A 8 -64.11 -55.71 25.99
N LYS A 9 -63.92 -57.00 25.77
CA LYS A 9 -64.28 -58.09 26.67
C LYS A 9 -63.57 -57.90 28.02
N LEU A 10 -64.25 -58.22 29.12
CA LEU A 10 -63.65 -58.25 30.45
C LEU A 10 -62.52 -59.28 30.54
N SER A 11 -61.55 -59.00 31.41
CA SER A 11 -60.35 -59.82 31.59
C SER A 11 -60.67 -61.16 32.27
N THR A 12 -59.95 -62.22 31.90
CA THR A 12 -60.08 -63.59 32.43
C THR A 12 -60.02 -63.65 33.97
N ARG A 13 -59.30 -62.70 34.59
CA ARG A 13 -59.17 -62.58 36.06
C ARG A 13 -60.48 -62.19 36.75
N SER A 14 -61.40 -61.51 36.05
CA SER A 14 -62.74 -61.18 36.57
C SER A 14 -63.69 -62.37 36.54
N GLN A 15 -63.51 -63.32 35.62
CA GLN A 15 -64.30 -64.55 35.54
C GLN A 15 -63.86 -65.59 36.58
N GLN A 16 -62.57 -65.64 36.92
CA GLN A 16 -62.06 -66.51 37.97
C GLN A 16 -62.62 -66.16 39.36
N LEU A 17 -62.80 -64.87 39.67
CA LEU A 17 -63.36 -64.42 40.97
C LEU A 17 -64.83 -64.80 41.16
N ILE A 18 -65.62 -64.90 40.08
CA ILE A 18 -67.04 -65.27 40.15
C ILE A 18 -67.17 -66.77 40.45
N ASN A 19 -66.32 -67.62 39.86
CA ASN A 19 -66.36 -69.06 40.11
C ASN A 19 -65.94 -69.42 41.54
N THR A 20 -64.94 -68.74 42.11
CA THR A 20 -64.52 -68.94 43.52
C THR A 20 -65.58 -68.56 44.56
N LEU A 21 -66.63 -67.81 44.19
CA LEU A 21 -67.76 -67.49 45.06
C LEU A 21 -68.94 -68.48 44.93
N TYR A 22 -68.91 -69.37 43.93
CA TYR A 22 -69.92 -70.41 43.72
C TYR A 22 -69.51 -71.79 44.26
N GLU A 23 -68.20 -72.03 44.43
CA GLU A 23 -67.67 -73.33 44.87
C GLU A 23 -67.48 -73.43 46.40
N SER A 24 -67.64 -72.34 47.16
CA SER A 24 -67.53 -72.33 48.63
C SER A 24 -68.85 -72.66 49.36
N GLY A 25 -69.81 -73.28 48.65
CA GLY A 25 -71.19 -73.50 49.11
C GLY A 25 -71.73 -74.92 48.89
N ALA A 26 -70.87 -75.95 48.99
CA ALA A 26 -71.29 -77.36 48.96
C ALA A 26 -70.30 -78.28 49.72
N ASP A 27 -70.83 -79.33 50.37
CA ASP A 27 -70.17 -80.40 51.16
C ASP A 27 -69.30 -79.98 52.36
N SER A 28 -69.27 -80.68 53.51
CA SER A 28 -70.04 -81.80 54.10
C SER A 28 -69.69 -81.90 55.62
N GLY A 29 -70.33 -82.65 56.53
CA GLY A 29 -71.53 -83.50 56.49
C GLY A 29 -71.55 -84.48 57.70
N LEU A 30 -72.74 -84.88 58.21
CA LEU A 30 -73.01 -85.81 59.35
C LEU A 30 -72.62 -85.26 60.75
N ASP A 31 -73.46 -85.33 61.80
CA ASP A 31 -74.21 -86.50 62.26
C ASP A 31 -75.46 -86.22 63.16
N SER A 32 -76.41 -87.16 63.14
CA SER A 32 -77.47 -87.51 64.12
C SER A 32 -78.42 -86.49 64.81
N SER A 33 -79.72 -86.75 64.62
CA SER A 33 -80.84 -86.84 65.61
C SER A 33 -81.79 -85.65 65.90
N GLY A 34 -83.10 -85.90 65.66
CA GLY A 34 -84.29 -85.27 66.27
C GLY A 34 -84.65 -83.83 65.86
N GLU A 35 -85.91 -83.42 65.67
CA GLU A 35 -87.21 -84.10 65.61
C GLU A 35 -88.14 -83.30 64.66
N GLU A 36 -89.23 -83.91 64.18
CA GLU A 36 -90.20 -83.23 63.31
C GLU A 36 -91.07 -82.21 64.05
N SER A 37 -91.30 -81.04 63.47
CA SER A 37 -92.67 -80.47 63.43
C SER A 37 -92.82 -79.41 62.34
N THR A 38 -93.77 -79.66 61.44
CA THR A 38 -94.26 -78.73 60.43
C THR A 38 -95.17 -77.66 61.05
N HIS A 39 -95.08 -76.40 60.64
CA HIS A 39 -96.29 -75.59 60.35
C HIS A 39 -96.05 -74.32 59.52
N SER A 40 -96.95 -74.10 58.56
CA SER A 40 -97.35 -72.82 57.95
C SER A 40 -96.24 -71.88 57.42
N SER A 41 -95.76 -72.22 56.22
CA SER A 41 -95.54 -71.22 55.16
C SER A 41 -96.88 -70.57 54.80
N GLU A 42 -97.00 -69.23 54.86
CA GLU A 42 -97.63 -68.39 53.80
C GLU A 42 -97.67 -66.87 54.10
N GLU A 43 -97.47 -66.38 55.34
CA GLU A 43 -97.61 -64.94 55.65
C GLU A 43 -96.36 -64.06 55.48
N ILE A 44 -95.22 -64.59 55.03
CA ILE A 44 -93.94 -63.84 54.95
C ILE A 44 -93.66 -63.26 53.54
N SER A 45 -94.46 -63.61 52.53
CA SER A 45 -94.12 -63.32 51.11
C SER A 45 -94.46 -61.91 50.61
N GLU A 46 -95.34 -61.15 51.28
CA GLU A 46 -95.77 -59.83 50.80
C GLU A 46 -95.11 -58.61 51.47
N LEU A 47 -94.38 -58.77 52.59
CA LEU A 47 -93.70 -57.64 53.25
C LEU A 47 -92.25 -57.38 52.80
N TYR A 48 -91.66 -58.27 52.00
CA TYR A 48 -90.22 -58.19 51.63
C TYR A 48 -89.92 -57.58 50.24
N PHE A 49 -90.94 -57.28 49.41
CA PHE A 49 -90.71 -56.80 48.04
C PHE A 49 -90.79 -55.27 47.84
N ILE A 50 -91.19 -54.49 48.86
CA ILE A 50 -91.38 -53.03 48.74
C ILE A 50 -90.26 -52.22 49.43
N THR A 51 -89.49 -52.84 50.33
CA THR A 51 -88.47 -52.16 51.15
C THR A 51 -87.10 -52.04 50.47
N ASP A 52 -86.74 -52.93 49.54
CA ASP A 52 -85.37 -52.99 49.01
C ASP A 52 -85.12 -52.10 47.77
N SER A 53 -86.17 -51.81 46.97
CA SER A 53 -86.05 -50.98 45.76
C SER A 53 -85.92 -49.48 46.06
N THR A 54 -86.57 -49.00 47.12
CA THR A 54 -86.56 -47.59 47.52
C THR A 54 -85.30 -47.21 48.30
N VAL A 55 -84.73 -48.14 49.07
CA VAL A 55 -83.46 -47.95 49.79
C VAL A 55 -82.28 -47.96 48.81
N ASN A 56 -82.24 -48.91 47.87
CA ASN A 56 -81.22 -48.91 46.81
C ASN A 56 -81.26 -47.62 45.98
N MET A 57 -82.45 -47.16 45.54
CA MET A 57 -82.57 -45.90 44.80
C MET A 57 -82.00 -44.70 45.56
N ARG A 58 -82.11 -44.62 46.90
CA ARG A 58 -81.50 -43.53 47.68
C ARG A 58 -79.98 -43.63 47.67
N ALA A 59 -79.42 -44.81 47.95
CA ALA A 59 -77.97 -45.02 47.95
C ALA A 59 -77.32 -44.77 46.58
N PHE A 60 -77.97 -45.18 45.48
CA PHE A 60 -77.49 -44.87 44.13
C PHE A 60 -77.58 -43.37 43.79
N ASN A 61 -78.66 -42.68 44.17
CA ASN A 61 -78.76 -41.23 43.98
C ASN A 61 -77.71 -40.47 44.81
N GLU A 62 -77.43 -40.87 46.06
CA GLU A 62 -76.36 -40.30 46.88
C GLU A 62 -74.97 -40.59 46.28
N LEU A 63 -74.76 -41.76 45.69
CA LEU A 63 -73.50 -42.07 45.01
C LEU A 63 -73.32 -41.19 43.75
N ASP A 64 -74.37 -40.99 42.95
CA ASP A 64 -74.32 -40.13 41.76
C ASP A 64 -74.12 -38.64 42.13
N THR A 65 -74.71 -38.14 43.22
CA THR A 65 -74.43 -36.77 43.69
C THR A 65 -72.98 -36.63 44.17
N ASN A 66 -72.43 -37.64 44.85
CA ASN A 66 -71.02 -37.66 45.24
C ASN A 66 -70.07 -37.74 44.03
N ILE A 67 -70.41 -38.52 42.99
CA ILE A 67 -69.64 -38.58 41.73
C ILE A 67 -69.67 -37.22 41.02
N GLU A 68 -70.83 -36.56 40.95
CA GLU A 68 -70.95 -35.21 40.36
C GLU A 68 -70.24 -34.13 41.17
N GLN A 69 -70.19 -34.26 42.50
CA GLN A 69 -69.39 -33.37 43.34
C GLN A 69 -67.88 -33.57 43.11
N LEU A 70 -67.40 -34.82 43.10
CA LEU A 70 -66.01 -35.16 42.77
C LEU A 70 -65.62 -34.69 41.35
N ARG A 71 -66.51 -34.83 40.36
CA ARG A 71 -66.29 -34.28 39.01
C ARG A 71 -66.09 -32.77 39.03
N LYS A 72 -66.94 -32.03 39.76
CA LYS A 72 -66.81 -30.57 39.91
C LYS A 72 -65.53 -30.17 40.64
N GLU A 73 -65.10 -30.94 41.63
CA GLU A 73 -63.83 -30.71 42.35
C GLU A 73 -62.61 -30.97 41.45
N ILE A 74 -62.62 -32.05 40.67
CA ILE A 74 -61.57 -32.37 39.68
C ILE A 74 -61.48 -31.28 38.61
N ILE A 75 -62.61 -30.83 38.06
CA ILE A 75 -62.63 -29.74 37.05
C ILE A 75 -62.04 -28.45 37.66
N ARG A 76 -62.46 -28.05 38.86
CA ARG A 76 -61.89 -26.89 39.57
C ARG A 76 -60.38 -27.03 39.81
N ALA A 77 -59.91 -28.22 40.16
CA ALA A 77 -58.47 -28.49 40.35
C ALA A 77 -57.69 -28.35 39.02
N CYS A 78 -58.24 -28.87 37.92
CA CYS A 78 -57.68 -28.69 36.58
C CYS A 78 -57.65 -27.20 36.16
N ASP A 79 -58.75 -26.45 36.35
CA ASP A 79 -58.82 -25.02 36.03
C ASP A 79 -57.84 -24.18 36.87
N ASN A 80 -57.58 -24.59 38.11
CA ASN A 80 -56.56 -23.96 38.96
C ASN A 80 -55.14 -24.26 38.47
N LEU A 81 -54.87 -25.50 38.04
CA LEU A 81 -53.58 -25.89 37.45
C LEU A 81 -53.31 -25.17 36.13
N VAL A 82 -54.31 -25.07 35.24
CA VAL A 82 -54.20 -24.33 33.97
C VAL A 82 -53.86 -22.87 34.24
N ARG A 83 -54.62 -22.18 35.12
CA ARG A 83 -54.35 -20.79 35.48
C ARG A 83 -52.96 -20.58 36.11
N ALA A 84 -52.50 -21.50 36.95
CA ALA A 84 -51.15 -21.43 37.53
C ALA A 84 -50.05 -21.61 36.46
N VAL A 85 -50.26 -22.47 35.47
CA VAL A 85 -49.34 -22.65 34.33
C VAL A 85 -49.33 -21.42 33.41
N GLU A 86 -50.49 -20.81 33.14
CA GLU A 86 -50.61 -19.59 32.34
C GLU A 86 -49.92 -18.40 33.02
N GLN A 87 -50.17 -18.18 34.32
CA GLN A 87 -49.47 -17.15 35.10
C GLN A 87 -47.95 -17.34 35.09
N ARG A 88 -47.48 -18.60 35.22
CA ARG A 88 -46.04 -18.91 35.16
C ARG A 88 -45.45 -18.69 33.76
N LYS A 89 -46.21 -18.97 32.70
CA LYS A 89 -45.84 -18.69 31.30
C LYS A 89 -45.70 -17.19 31.07
N GLU A 90 -46.66 -16.38 31.52
CA GLU A 90 -46.62 -14.92 31.39
C GLU A 90 -45.42 -14.32 32.14
N ALA A 91 -45.17 -14.76 33.38
CA ALA A 91 -44.00 -14.34 34.15
C ALA A 91 -42.66 -14.71 33.45
N LEU A 92 -42.58 -15.89 32.82
CA LEU A 92 -41.41 -16.31 32.03
C LEU A 92 -41.21 -15.46 30.77
N LEU A 93 -42.29 -15.13 30.05
CA LEU A 93 -42.22 -14.26 28.87
C LEU A 93 -41.75 -12.86 29.27
N GLN A 94 -42.32 -12.28 30.33
CA GLN A 94 -41.92 -10.97 30.83
C GLN A 94 -40.43 -10.96 31.27
N HIS A 95 -39.94 -12.03 31.88
CA HIS A 95 -38.54 -12.14 32.27
C HIS A 95 -37.60 -12.21 31.06
N VAL A 96 -37.96 -12.94 30.00
CA VAL A 96 -37.19 -12.99 28.74
C VAL A 96 -37.19 -11.63 28.03
N GLU A 97 -38.32 -10.92 28.02
CA GLU A 97 -38.41 -9.57 27.44
C GLU A 97 -37.52 -8.57 28.20
N ASN A 98 -37.49 -8.64 29.53
CA ASN A 98 -36.60 -7.82 30.36
C ASN A 98 -35.12 -8.10 30.04
N ILE A 99 -34.70 -9.37 29.99
CA ILE A 99 -33.32 -9.76 29.62
C ILE A 99 -32.96 -9.27 28.21
N ARG A 100 -33.92 -9.31 27.27
CA ARG A 100 -33.73 -8.79 25.91
C ARG A 100 -33.45 -7.30 25.91
N ASN A 101 -34.23 -6.52 26.69
CA ASN A 101 -34.09 -5.08 26.79
C ASN A 101 -32.77 -4.68 27.47
N GLU A 102 -32.42 -5.31 28.60
CA GLU A 102 -31.13 -5.09 29.28
C GLU A 102 -29.94 -5.37 28.35
N LYS A 103 -29.98 -6.47 27.58
CA LYS A 103 -28.93 -6.78 26.59
C LYS A 103 -28.88 -5.76 25.44
N ALA A 104 -30.02 -5.27 24.99
CA ALA A 104 -30.09 -4.26 23.93
C ALA A 104 -29.52 -2.91 24.41
N GLU A 105 -29.80 -2.50 25.65
CA GLU A 105 -29.23 -1.30 26.25
C GLU A 105 -27.72 -1.44 26.50
N ASN A 106 -27.27 -2.59 27.02
CA ASN A 106 -25.84 -2.87 27.19
C ASN A 106 -25.07 -2.84 25.86
N LEU A 107 -25.58 -3.47 24.80
CA LEU A 107 -25.01 -3.41 23.45
C LEU A 107 -24.99 -1.99 22.87
N LYS A 108 -26.01 -1.17 23.19
CA LYS A 108 -26.05 0.23 22.77
C LYS A 108 -25.03 1.08 23.51
N ALA A 109 -24.91 0.91 24.83
CA ALA A 109 -23.89 1.57 25.65
C ALA A 109 -22.46 1.18 25.24
N GLU A 110 -22.22 -0.10 24.94
CA GLU A 110 -20.94 -0.59 24.42
C GLU A 110 -20.61 0.01 23.04
N LYS A 111 -21.60 0.07 22.13
CA LYS A 111 -21.47 0.74 20.83
C LYS A 111 -21.18 2.24 20.97
N ASP A 112 -21.84 2.92 21.89
CA ASP A 112 -21.65 4.35 22.13
C ASP A 112 -20.27 4.63 22.77
N ASN A 113 -19.81 3.78 23.71
CA ASN A 113 -18.43 3.79 24.21
C ASN A 113 -17.39 3.60 23.10
N LEU A 114 -17.65 2.68 22.15
CA LEU A 114 -16.79 2.48 20.97
C LEU A 114 -16.74 3.71 20.05
N ASN A 115 -17.83 4.48 19.97
CA ASN A 115 -17.86 5.74 19.21
C ASN A 115 -17.08 6.86 19.93
N TYR A 116 -17.05 6.88 21.26
CA TYR A 116 -16.21 7.82 22.03
C TYR A 116 -14.69 7.54 21.94
N LEU A 117 -14.29 6.35 21.51
CA LEU A 117 -12.88 6.01 21.22
C LEU A 117 -12.39 6.50 19.85
N LYS A 118 -13.28 6.92 18.94
CA LYS A 118 -12.90 7.37 17.58
C LYS A 118 -12.26 8.76 17.49
N PRO A 119 -12.62 9.79 18.28
CA PRO A 119 -12.06 11.14 18.11
C PRO A 119 -10.57 11.29 18.45
N SER A 120 -9.96 10.32 19.16
CA SER A 120 -8.52 10.31 19.49
C SER A 120 -7.68 9.40 18.59
N MET A 121 -8.29 8.72 17.61
CA MET A 121 -7.64 7.77 16.69
C MET A 121 -7.40 8.35 15.28
N LEU A 122 -7.30 9.67 15.17
CA LEU A 122 -6.97 10.38 13.91
C LEU A 122 -5.47 10.39 13.58
N ASP A 123 -4.67 9.51 14.18
CA ASP A 123 -3.23 9.34 13.92
C ASP A 123 -2.83 7.86 13.64
N MET A 124 -3.82 7.00 13.30
CA MET A 124 -3.58 5.64 12.81
C MET A 124 -4.18 5.48 11.40
N GLY A 125 -3.53 6.11 10.42
CA GLY A 125 -3.85 6.00 8.99
C GLY A 125 -3.39 4.68 8.34
N SER A 126 -3.02 3.67 9.14
CA SER A 126 -2.21 2.53 8.73
C SER A 126 -2.66 1.23 9.39
N CYS A 127 -3.74 0.65 8.87
CA CYS A 127 -4.05 -0.78 8.94
C CYS A 127 -5.18 -1.05 7.91
N LEU A 128 -4.99 -2.04 7.03
CA LEU A 128 -6.03 -2.59 6.14
C LEU A 128 -6.42 -1.73 4.91
N ARG A 129 -5.53 -1.71 3.90
CA ARG A 129 -5.81 -1.24 2.52
C ARG A 129 -5.17 -2.16 1.46
N PHE A 130 -5.97 -3.00 0.80
CA PHE A 130 -5.50 -3.82 -0.33
C PHE A 130 -5.50 -3.04 -1.66
N VAL A 131 -4.58 -3.39 -2.55
CA VAL A 131 -4.51 -2.96 -3.96
C VAL A 131 -4.12 -4.19 -4.81
N VAL A 132 -4.72 -4.34 -5.99
CA VAL A 132 -4.46 -5.44 -6.94
C VAL A 132 -3.02 -5.37 -7.48
N ASP A 133 -2.41 -6.53 -7.69
CA ASP A 133 -1.33 -6.74 -8.67
C ASP A 133 -1.95 -7.44 -9.89
N GLU A 134 -1.98 -6.78 -11.05
CA GLU A 134 -2.86 -7.10 -12.20
C GLU A 134 -2.53 -8.43 -12.91
N ALA A 135 -1.58 -9.20 -12.38
CA ALA A 135 -0.99 -10.39 -13.01
C ALA A 135 -1.57 -11.74 -12.53
N ARG A 136 -2.69 -11.77 -11.78
CA ARG A 136 -3.30 -13.02 -11.26
C ARG A 136 -4.80 -13.12 -11.54
N GLU A 137 -5.22 -14.21 -12.19
CA GLU A 137 -6.59 -14.44 -12.66
C GLU A 137 -7.57 -14.92 -11.55
N ASP A 138 -7.06 -15.40 -10.40
CA ASP A 138 -7.85 -15.95 -9.28
C ASP A 138 -8.59 -14.88 -8.46
N THR A 139 -9.69 -14.36 -9.02
CA THR A 139 -10.52 -13.29 -8.44
C THR A 139 -11.35 -13.72 -7.23
N SER A 140 -11.56 -15.02 -7.01
CA SER A 140 -12.44 -15.56 -5.96
C SER A 140 -11.85 -15.40 -4.55
N LEU A 141 -10.59 -15.80 -4.37
CA LEU A 141 -9.87 -15.67 -3.10
C LEU A 141 -9.63 -14.20 -2.74
N TYR A 142 -9.33 -13.37 -3.76
CA TYR A 142 -9.13 -11.93 -3.62
C TYR A 142 -10.37 -11.21 -3.07
N ASN A 143 -11.55 -11.47 -3.64
CA ASN A 143 -12.81 -10.85 -3.20
C ASN A 143 -13.13 -11.21 -1.74
N MET A 144 -12.91 -12.46 -1.34
CA MET A 144 -13.14 -12.93 0.03
C MET A 144 -12.14 -12.32 1.01
N ILE A 145 -10.87 -12.15 0.62
CA ILE A 145 -9.84 -11.51 1.46
C ILE A 145 -10.11 -10.00 1.62
N HIS A 146 -10.59 -9.34 0.56
CA HIS A 146 -10.94 -7.91 0.58
C HIS A 146 -12.00 -7.53 1.61
N GLU A 147 -12.91 -8.46 1.93
CA GLU A 147 -13.99 -8.27 2.90
C GLU A 147 -13.49 -8.16 4.36
N TYR A 148 -12.28 -8.66 4.65
CA TYR A 148 -11.68 -8.68 6.00
C TYR A 148 -10.50 -7.70 6.20
N GLY A 149 -9.96 -7.11 5.13
CA GLY A 149 -8.88 -6.10 5.19
C GLY A 149 -7.44 -6.66 5.26
N CYS A 150 -6.43 -5.82 4.93
CA CYS A 150 -5.03 -6.23 4.75
C CYS A 150 -4.09 -5.95 5.94
N ILE A 151 -3.04 -6.76 6.09
CA ILE A 151 -1.90 -6.38 6.91
C ILE A 151 -0.96 -5.56 6.02
N ASP A 152 -1.04 -4.22 6.11
CA ASP A 152 -0.03 -3.35 5.51
C ASP A 152 1.15 -3.25 6.49
N GLU A 153 2.11 -4.15 6.33
CA GLU A 153 3.37 -4.18 7.08
C GLU A 153 4.31 -3.02 6.71
N GLY A 154 3.84 -2.03 5.94
CA GLY A 154 4.65 -0.94 5.39
C GLY A 154 5.51 -1.35 4.20
N ARG A 155 5.31 -2.54 3.64
CA ARG A 155 6.14 -3.10 2.55
C ARG A 155 6.06 -2.30 1.26
N ALA A 156 7.16 -2.32 0.50
CA ALA A 156 7.23 -1.68 -0.79
C ALA A 156 6.26 -2.31 -1.81
N SER A 157 5.34 -1.48 -2.32
CA SER A 157 4.38 -1.82 -3.36
C SER A 157 4.93 -1.39 -4.72
N ALA A 158 5.13 -2.35 -5.64
CA ALA A 158 5.74 -2.09 -6.94
C ALA A 158 4.96 -1.03 -7.73
N SER A 159 3.63 -1.13 -7.77
CA SER A 159 2.72 -0.23 -8.50
C SER A 159 2.63 1.20 -7.93
N LYS A 160 3.10 1.41 -6.70
CA LYS A 160 3.21 2.75 -6.08
C LYS A 160 4.64 3.29 -6.08
N SER A 161 5.63 2.43 -6.21
CA SER A 161 7.04 2.79 -6.33
C SER A 161 7.33 3.44 -7.68
N GLY A 162 8.51 4.05 -7.86
CA GLY A 162 8.89 4.62 -9.14
C GLY A 162 10.38 4.94 -9.23
N ALA A 163 10.94 4.84 -10.44
CA ALA A 163 12.33 5.15 -10.71
C ALA A 163 12.46 6.50 -11.43
N LYS A 164 13.52 7.25 -11.14
CA LYS A 164 13.81 8.57 -11.73
C LYS A 164 15.30 8.75 -12.00
N GLY A 165 15.62 9.61 -12.96
CA GLY A 165 16.98 10.02 -13.29
C GLY A 165 17.39 9.63 -14.71
N ILE A 166 18.24 10.45 -15.30
CA ILE A 166 18.63 10.42 -16.72
C ILE A 166 19.11 9.05 -17.20
N GLY A 167 19.76 8.26 -16.32
CA GLY A 167 20.21 6.90 -16.61
C GLY A 167 19.10 6.00 -17.17
N LEU A 168 17.87 6.11 -16.68
CA LEU A 168 16.74 5.30 -17.16
C LEU A 168 16.45 5.46 -18.66
N ARG A 169 16.82 6.61 -19.25
CA ARG A 169 16.57 6.95 -20.65
C ARG A 169 17.84 7.04 -21.48
N PHE A 170 18.96 7.50 -20.91
CA PHE A 170 20.20 7.76 -21.66
C PHE A 170 21.45 7.43 -20.85
N ALA A 171 22.45 6.88 -21.53
CA ALA A 171 23.79 6.68 -20.97
C ALA A 171 24.87 6.93 -22.04
N ILE A 172 26.12 7.02 -21.60
CA ILE A 172 27.30 7.11 -22.46
C ILE A 172 28.08 5.80 -22.31
N ALA A 173 28.56 5.25 -23.42
CA ALA A 173 29.37 4.03 -23.42
C ALA A 173 30.68 4.25 -22.63
N ASP A 174 31.09 3.23 -21.86
CA ASP A 174 32.28 3.24 -20.99
C ASP A 174 32.27 4.34 -19.90
N GLU A 175 31.09 4.88 -19.55
CA GLU A 175 30.90 5.80 -18.43
C GLU A 175 29.90 5.21 -17.42
N ALA A 176 30.28 5.18 -16.15
CA ALA A 176 29.37 4.82 -15.08
C ALA A 176 28.25 5.85 -14.94
N THR A 177 27.00 5.38 -14.98
CA THR A 177 25.78 6.20 -14.81
C THR A 177 24.94 5.67 -13.64
N GLN A 178 23.97 6.46 -13.20
CA GLN A 178 23.09 6.11 -12.09
C GLN A 178 21.66 6.60 -12.29
N PHE A 179 20.74 5.95 -11.58
CA PHE A 179 19.38 6.45 -11.34
C PHE A 179 18.94 6.13 -9.91
N GLU A 180 17.84 6.73 -9.47
CA GLU A 180 17.24 6.51 -8.17
C GLU A 180 15.92 5.75 -8.30
N LEU A 181 15.73 4.72 -7.48
CA LEU A 181 14.45 4.06 -7.28
C LEU A 181 13.90 4.48 -5.92
N ILE A 182 12.67 4.98 -5.90
CA ILE A 182 11.95 5.34 -4.68
C ILE A 182 10.85 4.31 -4.46
N THR A 183 10.98 3.50 -3.41
CA THR A 183 9.96 2.53 -2.99
C THR A 183 8.90 3.19 -2.12
N ARG A 184 7.64 2.80 -2.34
CA ARG A 184 6.49 3.35 -1.61
C ARG A 184 5.54 2.25 -1.15
N ASN A 185 4.93 2.43 0.02
CA ASN A 185 3.88 1.55 0.53
C ASN A 185 2.56 1.73 -0.25
N ASN A 186 1.50 0.98 0.10
CA ASN A 186 0.19 1.12 -0.56
C ASN A 186 -0.50 2.46 -0.28
N CYS A 187 -0.13 3.15 0.81
CA CYS A 187 -0.55 4.53 1.09
C CYS A 187 0.16 5.58 0.22
N GLY A 188 1.24 5.20 -0.50
CA GLY A 188 2.01 6.11 -1.36
C GLY A 188 3.13 6.87 -0.64
N GLU A 189 3.40 6.54 0.62
CA GLU A 189 4.49 7.08 1.42
C GLU A 189 5.79 6.33 1.12
N THR A 190 6.93 7.00 1.21
CA THR A 190 8.25 6.36 1.05
C THR A 190 8.46 5.35 2.16
N SER A 191 8.72 4.09 1.80
CA SER A 191 8.87 3.02 2.78
C SER A 191 9.91 1.98 2.36
N TRP A 192 10.48 1.34 3.36
CA TRP A 192 11.44 0.26 3.22
C TRP A 192 11.33 -0.71 4.40
N VAL A 193 11.33 -2.01 4.11
CA VAL A 193 11.43 -3.08 5.11
C VAL A 193 12.51 -4.08 4.67
N GLU A 194 13.17 -4.77 5.61
CA GLU A 194 14.27 -5.70 5.32
C GLU A 194 13.89 -6.86 4.37
N GLN A 195 12.61 -7.24 4.32
CA GLN A 195 12.09 -8.28 3.42
C GLN A 195 11.81 -7.76 2.00
N ASP A 196 11.91 -6.46 1.73
CA ASP A 196 11.67 -5.92 0.39
C ASP A 196 12.82 -6.25 -0.58
N GLN A 197 12.47 -6.89 -1.70
CA GLN A 197 13.44 -7.30 -2.72
C GLN A 197 13.42 -6.29 -3.87
N VAL A 198 14.59 -5.74 -4.22
CA VAL A 198 14.77 -4.87 -5.37
C VAL A 198 15.69 -5.54 -6.38
N ASP A 199 15.13 -5.92 -7.51
CA ASP A 199 15.85 -6.53 -8.63
C ASP A 199 15.91 -5.55 -9.79
N VAL A 200 17.12 -5.26 -10.27
CA VAL A 200 17.33 -4.52 -11.51
C VAL A 200 18.15 -5.38 -12.46
N THR A 201 17.62 -5.58 -13.67
CA THR A 201 18.32 -6.30 -14.74
C THR A 201 18.31 -5.46 -16.01
N ILE A 202 19.49 -5.27 -16.58
CA ILE A 202 19.67 -4.52 -17.82
C ILE A 202 19.91 -5.52 -18.94
N LYS A 203 19.16 -5.40 -20.04
CA LYS A 203 19.25 -6.31 -21.18
C LYS A 203 19.50 -5.57 -22.48
N LYS A 204 20.31 -6.17 -23.35
CA LYS A 204 20.39 -5.87 -24.79
C LYS A 204 20.41 -7.19 -25.52
N GLU A 205 19.37 -7.45 -26.30
CA GLU A 205 19.18 -8.73 -27.00
C GLU A 205 19.28 -9.93 -26.03
N ASN A 206 20.31 -10.77 -26.18
CA ASN A 206 20.57 -11.94 -25.31
C ASN A 206 21.58 -11.67 -24.18
N ILE A 207 22.10 -10.44 -24.04
CA ILE A 207 23.10 -10.06 -23.04
C ILE A 207 22.40 -9.50 -21.81
N HIS A 208 22.64 -10.13 -20.66
CA HIS A 208 22.21 -9.66 -19.34
C HIS A 208 23.38 -8.98 -18.61
N GLN A 209 23.31 -7.67 -18.44
CA GLN A 209 24.29 -6.91 -17.67
C GLN A 209 23.84 -6.81 -16.20
N LYS A 210 24.77 -7.05 -15.27
CA LYS A 210 24.55 -6.81 -13.83
C LYS A 210 24.80 -5.34 -13.50
N CYS A 211 24.02 -4.80 -12.57
CA CYS A 211 24.21 -3.46 -11.99
C CYS A 211 24.45 -3.56 -10.48
N GLY A 212 25.02 -2.52 -9.88
CA GLY A 212 25.12 -2.35 -8.43
C GLY A 212 23.90 -1.64 -7.88
N VAL A 213 23.19 -2.24 -6.93
CA VAL A 213 22.07 -1.60 -6.21
C VAL A 213 22.54 -1.26 -4.79
N LYS A 214 22.46 0.01 -4.42
CA LYS A 214 22.74 0.51 -3.07
C LYS A 214 21.43 0.92 -2.41
N ASN A 215 21.02 0.18 -1.38
CA ASN A 215 19.91 0.57 -0.51
C ASN A 215 20.37 1.67 0.47
N ASN A 216 19.60 2.75 0.61
CA ASN A 216 19.86 3.81 1.60
C ASN A 216 19.02 3.62 2.90
N CYS A 217 18.28 2.52 3.02
CA CYS A 217 17.46 2.10 4.17
C CYS A 217 16.39 3.11 4.60
N ASN A 218 15.91 3.93 3.65
CA ASN A 218 14.93 4.99 3.85
C ASN A 218 13.85 5.04 2.75
N GLY A 219 13.73 3.97 1.96
CA GLY A 219 12.87 3.93 0.77
C GLY A 219 13.51 4.48 -0.51
N SER A 220 14.77 4.93 -0.48
CA SER A 220 15.57 5.26 -1.67
C SER A 220 16.65 4.22 -1.93
N TYR A 221 16.82 3.88 -3.21
CA TYR A 221 17.87 3.01 -3.72
C TYR A 221 18.61 3.72 -4.86
N ASN A 222 19.94 3.82 -4.77
CA ASN A 222 20.75 4.28 -5.89
C ASN A 222 21.23 3.07 -6.69
N VAL A 223 20.94 3.07 -7.99
CA VAL A 223 21.34 2.00 -8.92
C VAL A 223 22.44 2.54 -9.82
N PHE A 224 23.57 1.83 -9.86
CA PHE A 224 24.77 2.19 -10.62
C PHE A 224 25.07 1.12 -11.65
N TYR A 225 25.42 1.52 -12.88
CA TYR A 225 25.85 0.59 -13.90
C TYR A 225 26.73 1.26 -14.96
N GLU A 226 27.40 0.43 -15.76
CA GLU A 226 28.27 0.82 -16.86
C GLU A 226 27.96 -0.11 -18.04
N LEU A 227 27.85 0.47 -19.25
CA LEU A 227 27.56 -0.24 -20.49
C LEU A 227 28.65 0.09 -21.51
N HIS A 228 29.26 -0.93 -22.09
CA HIS A 228 30.42 -0.76 -22.99
C HIS A 228 30.03 -0.55 -24.46
N GLU A 229 28.86 -1.02 -24.87
CA GLU A 229 28.42 -0.89 -26.26
C GLU A 229 27.31 0.15 -26.41
N PRO A 230 27.35 1.03 -27.42
CA PRO A 230 26.21 1.86 -27.77
C PRO A 230 25.04 1.01 -28.29
N GLY A 231 23.83 1.58 -28.24
CA GLY A 231 22.59 0.94 -28.68
C GLY A 231 21.44 1.06 -27.68
N LEU A 232 20.31 0.42 -28.00
CA LEU A 232 19.12 0.41 -27.15
C LEU A 232 19.17 -0.76 -26.15
N TYR A 233 18.93 -0.45 -24.87
CA TYR A 233 18.85 -1.40 -23.76
C TYR A 233 17.49 -1.30 -23.08
N GLU A 234 17.03 -2.41 -22.52
CA GLU A 234 15.85 -2.47 -21.64
C GLU A 234 16.30 -2.63 -20.18
N ILE A 235 15.94 -1.66 -19.34
CA ILE A 235 16.19 -1.68 -17.90
C ILE A 235 14.90 -2.18 -17.23
N HIS A 236 14.88 -3.44 -16.81
CA HIS A 236 13.81 -3.98 -15.99
C HIS A 236 14.10 -3.67 -14.52
N VAL A 237 13.34 -2.73 -13.96
CA VAL A 237 13.30 -2.46 -12.51
C VAL A 237 12.11 -3.20 -11.91
N LYS A 238 12.35 -3.98 -10.86
CA LYS A 238 11.34 -4.76 -10.14
C LYS A 238 11.46 -4.56 -8.63
N VAL A 239 10.30 -4.56 -7.96
CA VAL A 239 10.15 -4.51 -6.51
C VAL A 239 9.28 -5.70 -6.10
N ASN A 240 9.74 -6.51 -5.14
CA ASN A 240 9.07 -7.72 -4.67
C ASN A 240 8.64 -8.68 -5.82
N GLY A 241 9.48 -8.77 -6.86
CA GLY A 241 9.27 -9.61 -8.06
C GLY A 241 8.48 -8.96 -9.20
N CYS A 242 7.75 -7.87 -8.93
CA CYS A 242 6.82 -7.23 -9.85
C CYS A 242 7.40 -5.94 -10.45
N HIS A 243 6.98 -5.57 -11.66
CA HIS A 243 7.48 -4.38 -12.34
C HIS A 243 6.95 -3.10 -11.67
N VAL A 244 7.82 -2.11 -11.49
CA VAL A 244 7.39 -0.74 -11.15
C VAL A 244 6.75 -0.07 -12.37
N PRO A 245 5.92 0.98 -12.20
CA PRO A 245 5.47 1.84 -13.29
C PRO A 245 6.60 2.23 -14.26
N ASP A 246 6.26 2.29 -15.54
CA ASP A 246 7.17 2.58 -16.67
C ASP A 246 8.31 1.55 -16.91
N SER A 247 8.38 0.47 -16.13
CA SER A 247 9.30 -0.66 -16.33
C SER A 247 8.71 -1.68 -17.32
N PRO A 248 9.44 -2.15 -18.35
CA PRO A 248 10.85 -1.86 -18.64
C PRO A 248 11.10 -0.48 -19.26
N PHE A 249 12.12 0.20 -18.75
CA PHE A 249 12.58 1.47 -19.29
C PHE A 249 13.47 1.26 -20.51
N ARG A 250 13.29 2.09 -21.53
CA ARG A 250 14.13 2.08 -22.75
C ARG A 250 15.29 3.07 -22.58
N CYS A 251 16.50 2.56 -22.42
CA CYS A 251 17.73 3.34 -22.29
C CYS A 251 18.53 3.33 -23.59
N ASN A 252 18.81 4.50 -24.16
CA ASN A 252 19.62 4.67 -25.36
C ASN A 252 21.05 5.05 -24.99
N VAL A 253 22.01 4.16 -25.28
CA VAL A 253 23.43 4.32 -24.97
C VAL A 253 24.14 4.91 -26.18
N PHE A 254 24.78 6.06 -25.98
CA PHE A 254 25.50 6.77 -27.02
C PHE A 254 27.01 6.53 -26.90
N GLU A 255 27.71 6.55 -28.04
CA GLU A 255 29.17 6.56 -28.09
C GLU A 255 29.74 7.86 -27.47
N LYS A 256 30.77 7.72 -26.63
CA LYS A 256 31.44 8.85 -25.98
C LYS A 256 32.17 9.73 -26.99
N HIS A 257 31.73 10.97 -27.14
CA HIS A 257 32.41 11.95 -28.00
C HIS A 257 33.27 12.92 -27.18
N ASN A 258 34.57 12.90 -27.42
CA ASN A 258 35.53 13.82 -26.79
C ASN A 258 35.43 15.22 -27.44
N VAL A 259 34.57 16.08 -26.86
CA VAL A 259 34.33 17.42 -27.40
C VAL A 259 35.46 18.38 -27.04
N SER A 260 36.21 18.84 -28.04
CA SER A 260 37.22 19.88 -27.89
C SER A 260 36.64 21.24 -28.29
N PHE A 261 36.73 22.20 -27.37
CA PHE A 261 36.32 23.59 -27.60
C PHE A 261 37.53 24.42 -28.04
N LEU A 262 37.30 25.39 -28.92
CA LEU A 262 38.35 26.34 -29.33
C LEU A 262 38.66 27.28 -28.17
N ASP A 263 39.84 27.15 -27.57
CA ASP A 263 40.39 28.12 -26.63
C ASP A 263 41.12 29.24 -27.38
N ASP A 264 40.35 30.08 -28.10
CA ASP A 264 40.86 31.30 -28.74
C ASP A 264 41.09 32.43 -27.69
N THR A 265 41.19 32.12 -26.38
CA THR A 265 41.26 33.15 -25.32
C THR A 265 42.67 33.63 -24.97
N GLN A 266 43.05 34.78 -25.52
CA GLN A 266 44.07 35.65 -24.92
C GLN A 266 43.47 36.71 -23.98
N ASP A 267 42.14 36.73 -23.77
CA ASP A 267 41.43 37.91 -23.25
C ASP A 267 41.09 37.97 -21.75
N GLU A 268 41.05 39.21 -21.25
CA GLU A 268 40.78 39.58 -19.86
C GLU A 268 39.26 39.58 -19.51
N TRP A 269 38.93 39.66 -18.22
CA TRP A 269 37.54 39.88 -17.80
C TRP A 269 37.12 41.33 -18.11
N THR A 270 35.96 41.55 -18.72
CA THR A 270 35.34 42.89 -18.79
C THR A 270 34.14 43.03 -17.87
N PHE A 271 33.99 44.22 -17.29
CA PHE A 271 32.87 44.58 -16.43
C PHE A 271 31.80 45.32 -17.24
N GLN A 272 30.54 44.93 -17.11
CA GLN A 272 29.39 45.64 -17.69
C GLN A 272 28.30 45.76 -16.62
N ASN A 273 27.79 46.97 -16.39
CA ASN A 273 26.72 47.28 -15.42
C ASN A 273 26.94 46.69 -13.99
N GLY A 274 28.19 46.56 -13.56
CA GLY A 274 28.55 45.99 -12.25
C GLY A 274 28.51 44.46 -12.16
N GLU A 275 28.24 43.76 -13.27
CA GLU A 275 28.37 42.30 -13.38
C GLU A 275 29.70 41.93 -14.05
N LYS A 276 30.37 40.89 -13.53
CA LYS A 276 31.57 40.29 -14.15
C LYS A 276 31.17 39.26 -15.21
N SER A 277 31.16 39.63 -16.48
CA SER A 277 31.10 38.67 -17.58
C SER A 277 32.52 38.21 -17.95
N ALA A 278 32.78 36.91 -18.00
CA ALA A 278 33.97 36.42 -18.70
C ALA A 278 33.75 36.73 -20.18
N LEU A 279 34.74 37.24 -20.92
CA LEU A 279 34.56 37.37 -22.36
C LEU A 279 34.82 36.02 -23.03
N PHE A 280 33.82 35.57 -23.78
CA PHE A 280 34.03 34.83 -25.02
C PHE A 280 33.25 35.64 -26.07
N GLU A 281 34.01 36.39 -26.87
CA GLU A 281 33.62 37.40 -27.87
C GLU A 281 32.87 38.69 -27.42
N LYS A 282 33.15 39.77 -28.16
CA LYS A 282 32.47 41.06 -28.14
C LYS A 282 31.53 41.16 -29.34
N ASN A 283 30.28 41.50 -29.09
CA ASN A 283 29.47 42.27 -30.05
C ASN A 283 28.56 43.23 -29.26
N GLU A 284 28.30 44.41 -29.83
CA GLU A 284 27.86 45.57 -29.05
C GLU A 284 26.45 45.46 -28.45
N HIS A 285 25.64 44.46 -28.84
CA HIS A 285 24.21 44.40 -28.49
C HIS A 285 23.74 43.12 -27.77
N GLN A 286 24.61 42.14 -27.44
CA GLN A 286 24.19 41.01 -26.58
C GLN A 286 25.37 40.33 -25.84
N HIS A 287 25.32 40.29 -24.51
CA HIS A 287 26.40 39.78 -23.66
C HIS A 287 26.19 38.30 -23.29
N THR A 288 26.77 37.39 -24.06
CA THR A 288 26.91 35.98 -23.66
C THR A 288 28.22 35.40 -24.13
N SER A 289 29.03 34.98 -23.16
CA SER A 289 30.27 34.25 -23.32
C SER A 289 30.00 32.83 -23.85
N LYS A 290 30.10 32.61 -25.16
CA LYS A 290 29.85 31.31 -25.82
C LYS A 290 31.15 30.64 -26.26
N LEU A 291 31.24 29.33 -26.04
CA LEU A 291 32.27 28.44 -26.55
C LEU A 291 31.63 27.43 -27.50
N TYR A 292 32.18 27.29 -28.71
CA TYR A 292 31.75 26.29 -29.68
C TYR A 292 32.80 25.19 -29.83
N SER A 293 32.35 23.96 -30.09
CA SER A 293 33.25 22.86 -30.42
C SER A 293 34.00 23.14 -31.73
N LYS A 294 35.22 22.62 -31.84
CA LYS A 294 36.03 22.58 -33.07
C LYS A 294 35.49 21.54 -34.07
N ASP A 295 34.29 21.80 -34.59
CA ASP A 295 33.65 21.08 -35.69
C ASP A 295 33.13 19.64 -35.40
N ASN A 296 32.88 19.28 -34.13
CA ASN A 296 32.29 17.98 -33.75
C ASN A 296 30.77 17.92 -34.02
N THR A 297 30.34 17.96 -35.29
CA THR A 297 28.91 17.84 -35.65
C THR A 297 28.31 16.44 -35.44
N SER A 298 29.14 15.42 -35.17
CA SER A 298 28.69 14.06 -34.85
C SER A 298 28.44 13.83 -33.36
N ALA A 299 28.84 14.76 -32.48
CA ALA A 299 28.87 14.54 -31.03
C ALA A 299 27.46 14.54 -30.40
N ARG A 300 26.78 13.39 -30.46
CA ARG A 300 25.42 13.21 -29.94
C ARG A 300 25.35 13.13 -28.41
N ALA A 301 26.43 12.75 -27.74
CA ALA A 301 26.50 12.71 -26.29
C ALA A 301 27.86 13.18 -25.77
N TRP A 302 27.85 14.06 -24.78
CA TRP A 302 29.06 14.62 -24.18
C TRP A 302 28.83 15.09 -22.74
N LYS A 303 29.94 15.18 -22.00
CA LYS A 303 29.95 15.45 -20.56
C LYS A 303 30.87 16.63 -20.24
N VAL A 304 30.43 17.50 -19.35
CA VAL A 304 31.21 18.65 -18.89
C VAL A 304 31.06 18.85 -17.39
N ARG A 305 32.19 19.02 -16.71
CA ARG A 305 32.27 19.39 -15.30
C ARG A 305 32.52 20.88 -15.15
N VAL A 306 31.63 21.56 -14.44
CA VAL A 306 31.72 22.98 -14.09
C VAL A 306 32.21 23.10 -12.65
N ASN A 307 33.48 23.47 -12.49
CA ASN A 307 34.08 23.78 -11.20
C ASN A 307 33.91 25.28 -10.92
N THR A 308 33.20 25.65 -9.87
CA THR A 308 32.97 27.07 -9.50
C THR A 308 33.12 27.32 -8.01
N ALA A 309 33.58 28.52 -7.66
CA ALA A 309 33.57 29.06 -6.29
C ALA A 309 32.49 30.15 -6.11
N CYS A 310 31.56 30.27 -7.06
CA CYS A 310 30.44 31.22 -7.00
C CYS A 310 29.16 30.58 -7.57
N PRO A 311 28.01 30.71 -6.87
CA PRO A 311 26.75 30.16 -7.35
C PRO A 311 26.09 31.07 -8.39
N LYS A 312 26.49 32.36 -8.45
CA LYS A 312 25.90 33.40 -9.30
C LYS A 312 26.39 33.30 -10.74
N ILE A 313 26.20 32.12 -11.33
CA ILE A 313 26.56 31.76 -12.69
C ILE A 313 25.35 31.09 -13.34
N LYS A 314 25.00 31.54 -14.53
CA LYS A 314 24.06 30.88 -15.44
C LYS A 314 24.85 30.19 -16.53
N VAL A 315 24.55 28.91 -16.74
CA VAL A 315 25.14 28.10 -17.81
C VAL A 315 24.06 27.74 -18.82
N LYS A 316 24.44 27.68 -20.09
CA LYS A 316 23.67 27.17 -21.21
C LYS A 316 24.45 26.00 -21.82
N PHE A 317 23.78 24.89 -22.06
CA PHE A 317 24.34 23.74 -22.77
C PHE A 317 23.42 23.35 -23.91
N GLY A 318 23.98 22.98 -25.05
CA GLY A 318 23.20 22.52 -26.18
C GLY A 318 23.98 22.55 -27.48
N TYR A 319 23.26 22.80 -28.57
CA TYR A 319 23.80 22.74 -29.92
C TYR A 319 23.42 23.98 -30.73
N SER A 320 24.27 24.36 -31.68
CA SER A 320 24.03 25.45 -32.60
C SER A 320 24.50 25.09 -34.00
N ASN A 321 23.87 25.64 -35.03
CA ASN A 321 24.34 25.55 -36.42
C ASN A 321 25.50 26.52 -36.73
N HIS A 322 26.20 27.01 -35.70
CA HIS A 322 27.14 28.13 -35.78
C HIS A 322 28.18 27.98 -36.90
N THR A 323 28.07 28.83 -37.92
CA THR A 323 29.09 28.97 -38.95
C THR A 323 29.88 30.25 -38.71
N LYS A 324 31.22 30.18 -38.78
CA LYS A 324 32.10 31.38 -38.75
C LYS A 324 31.91 32.32 -39.96
N LEU A 325 31.06 31.94 -40.92
CA LEU A 325 30.86 32.65 -42.19
C LEU A 325 29.64 33.58 -42.18
N ILE A 326 28.55 33.21 -41.48
CA ILE A 326 27.31 34.01 -41.44
C ILE A 326 26.68 33.96 -40.03
N PRO A 327 27.00 34.92 -39.14
CA PRO A 327 26.45 34.98 -37.78
C PRO A 327 24.93 35.19 -37.71
N ASP A 328 24.33 35.89 -38.68
CA ASP A 328 22.90 36.26 -38.62
C ASP A 328 21.94 35.07 -38.86
N LEU A 329 22.46 33.91 -39.27
CA LEU A 329 21.72 32.66 -39.46
C LEU A 329 21.96 31.65 -38.31
N THR A 330 22.56 32.07 -37.20
CA THR A 330 22.84 31.16 -36.07
C THR A 330 21.59 30.85 -35.27
N GLU A 331 21.12 29.61 -35.37
CA GLU A 331 20.12 29.00 -34.51
C GLU A 331 20.80 28.33 -33.32
N GLU A 332 20.22 28.47 -32.12
CA GLU A 332 20.73 27.88 -30.88
C GLU A 332 19.64 27.13 -30.13
N TYR A 333 19.92 25.87 -29.82
CA TYR A 333 19.01 24.97 -29.12
C TYR A 333 19.67 24.55 -27.81
N PHE A 334 19.21 25.12 -26.69
CA PHE A 334 19.91 24.99 -25.41
C PHE A 334 18.99 24.91 -24.19
N CYS A 335 19.45 24.15 -23.19
CA CYS A 335 18.92 24.19 -21.84
C CYS A 335 19.73 25.14 -20.97
N LYS A 336 19.05 25.89 -20.09
CA LYS A 336 19.66 26.89 -19.19
C LYS A 336 19.52 26.48 -17.72
N PHE A 337 20.61 26.55 -16.98
CA PHE A 337 20.68 26.28 -15.55
C PHE A 337 21.24 27.50 -14.81
N ASP A 338 20.73 27.75 -13.60
CA ASP A 338 21.33 28.68 -12.63
C ASP A 338 22.06 27.84 -11.59
N LEU A 339 23.36 28.08 -11.37
CA LEU A 339 24.13 27.27 -10.43
C LEU A 339 23.72 27.57 -8.97
N ASN A 340 23.00 28.66 -8.71
CA ASN A 340 22.43 28.95 -7.39
C ASN A 340 21.29 28.00 -7.03
N ASP A 341 20.48 27.58 -8.01
CA ASP A 341 19.37 26.64 -7.79
C ASP A 341 19.92 25.22 -7.53
N LEU A 342 21.03 24.87 -8.19
CA LEU A 342 21.67 23.55 -8.10
C LEU A 342 22.52 23.36 -6.84
N LEU A 343 23.17 24.42 -6.35
CA LEU A 343 24.05 24.35 -5.18
C LEU A 343 23.35 24.69 -3.86
N GLY A 344 22.13 25.22 -3.91
CA GLY A 344 21.40 25.73 -2.75
C GLY A 344 21.97 27.05 -2.21
N ASN A 345 21.24 27.66 -1.27
CA ASN A 345 21.69 28.88 -0.59
C ASN A 345 22.74 28.60 0.50
N ASP A 346 22.81 27.36 1.00
CA ASP A 346 23.64 26.97 2.14
C ASP A 346 25.01 26.44 1.70
N TYR A 347 25.99 27.34 1.67
CA TYR A 347 27.40 27.04 1.42
C TYR A 347 28.10 26.23 2.56
N SER A 348 27.36 25.42 3.32
CA SER A 348 27.88 24.74 4.52
C SER A 348 27.40 23.30 4.77
N THR A 349 26.38 22.79 4.06
CA THR A 349 25.85 21.43 4.31
C THR A 349 26.09 20.47 3.13
N SER A 350 26.69 19.33 3.44
CA SER A 350 27.11 18.30 2.49
C SER A 350 25.91 17.57 1.87
N ILE A 351 25.69 17.77 0.57
CA ILE A 351 24.76 16.96 -0.24
C ILE A 351 25.37 15.54 -0.41
N PRO A 352 24.63 14.43 -0.19
CA PRO A 352 25.23 13.10 -0.01
C PRO A 352 26.04 12.53 -1.20
N ASN A 353 25.78 13.00 -2.42
CA ASN A 353 26.42 12.51 -3.65
C ASN A 353 27.30 13.56 -4.36
N HIS A 354 27.49 14.75 -3.78
CA HIS A 354 28.46 15.71 -4.31
C HIS A 354 29.85 15.38 -3.76
N HIS A 355 30.77 14.96 -4.64
CA HIS A 355 32.20 14.95 -4.31
C HIS A 355 32.69 16.40 -4.14
N THR A 356 32.57 16.92 -2.91
CA THR A 356 33.39 18.02 -2.41
C THR A 356 34.82 17.54 -2.35
N TYR A 357 35.51 17.60 -3.49
CA TYR A 357 36.94 17.35 -3.59
C TYR A 357 37.65 18.46 -2.81
N ALA A 358 37.84 18.24 -1.52
CA ALA A 358 38.87 18.91 -0.75
C ALA A 358 40.19 18.54 -1.41
N ASP A 359 40.71 19.46 -2.22
CA ASP A 359 41.87 19.27 -3.11
C ASP A 359 43.19 19.22 -2.30
N SER A 360 43.26 18.23 -1.40
CA SER A 360 44.27 18.06 -0.36
C SER A 360 45.51 17.30 -0.86
N HIS A 361 45.44 16.70 -2.05
CA HIS A 361 46.54 15.93 -2.62
C HIS A 361 47.58 16.77 -3.39
N TYR A 362 47.43 18.10 -3.46
CA TYR A 362 48.51 18.99 -3.91
C TYR A 362 49.57 19.31 -2.82
N HIS A 363 49.71 18.44 -1.80
CA HIS A 363 50.86 18.42 -0.90
C HIS A 363 52.11 17.78 -1.53
N LYS A 364 52.63 18.39 -2.60
CA LYS A 364 54.03 18.23 -3.03
C LYS A 364 54.70 19.59 -3.21
N HIS A 365 55.76 19.82 -2.43
CA HIS A 365 56.49 21.08 -2.35
C HIS A 365 57.17 21.48 -3.67
N ASN A 366 56.47 22.21 -4.54
CA ASN A 366 57.06 22.85 -5.70
C ASN A 366 57.67 24.23 -5.36
N ARG A 367 58.74 24.24 -4.54
CA ARG A 367 59.64 25.40 -4.38
C ARG A 367 60.48 25.57 -5.66
N ARG A 368 59.94 26.25 -6.68
CA ARG A 368 60.76 26.76 -7.80
C ARG A 368 61.40 28.09 -7.43
N THR A 369 62.65 28.04 -6.98
CA THR A 369 63.49 29.23 -6.76
C THR A 369 64.02 29.76 -8.09
N LYS A 370 63.57 30.94 -8.50
CA LYS A 370 64.24 31.75 -9.54
C LYS A 370 64.49 33.15 -8.97
N HIS A 371 65.76 33.58 -8.95
CA HIS A 371 66.25 34.87 -8.43
C HIS A 371 65.77 35.26 -7.01
N GLY A 372 66.11 34.44 -6.01
CA GLY A 372 66.20 34.86 -4.60
C GLY A 372 64.91 35.30 -3.89
N LYS A 373 63.75 35.30 -4.57
CA LYS A 373 62.45 35.67 -4.00
C LYS A 373 61.55 34.45 -3.88
N THR A 374 61.42 33.93 -2.66
CA THR A 374 60.48 32.85 -2.33
C THR A 374 59.04 33.39 -2.43
N ARG A 375 58.42 33.30 -3.61
CA ARG A 375 56.98 33.57 -3.77
C ARG A 375 56.21 32.36 -3.29
N GLU A 376 55.74 32.41 -2.05
CA GLU A 376 54.68 31.52 -1.59
C GLU A 376 53.41 31.79 -2.39
N ARG A 377 52.96 30.78 -3.13
CA ARG A 377 51.71 30.85 -3.88
C ARG A 377 50.57 30.70 -2.87
N LYS A 378 50.02 31.83 -2.40
CA LYS A 378 48.86 31.85 -1.50
C LYS A 378 47.80 30.88 -2.03
N GLN A 379 47.38 29.93 -1.19
CA GLN A 379 46.33 28.99 -1.52
C GLN A 379 45.02 29.74 -1.80
N SER A 380 44.19 29.19 -2.69
CA SER A 380 42.83 29.69 -2.93
C SER A 380 42.01 29.50 -1.66
N THR A 381 41.60 30.59 -1.01
CA THR A 381 40.71 30.56 0.16
C THR A 381 39.25 30.25 -0.20
N TYR A 382 38.94 30.07 -1.49
CA TYR A 382 37.61 29.75 -1.97
C TYR A 382 37.39 28.23 -2.03
N HIS A 383 36.41 27.73 -1.28
CA HIS A 383 35.82 26.42 -1.56
C HIS A 383 35.18 26.41 -2.95
N ARG A 384 35.39 25.32 -3.69
CA ARG A 384 34.83 25.12 -5.03
C ARG A 384 33.87 23.94 -5.03
N SER A 385 32.71 24.16 -5.65
CA SER A 385 31.74 23.12 -5.99
C SER A 385 32.01 22.61 -7.41
N SER A 386 31.80 21.31 -7.62
CA SER A 386 32.00 20.63 -8.91
C SER A 386 30.69 20.01 -9.35
N LEU A 387 30.04 20.58 -10.36
CA LEU A 387 28.80 20.06 -10.98
C LEU A 387 29.14 19.36 -12.29
N ASN A 388 28.72 18.12 -12.47
CA ASN A 388 28.79 17.44 -13.76
C ASN A 388 27.46 17.63 -14.52
N PHE A 389 27.54 17.89 -15.81
CA PHE A 389 26.40 17.92 -16.72
C PHE A 389 26.63 16.92 -17.85
N VAL A 390 25.59 16.18 -18.20
CA VAL A 390 25.52 15.31 -19.38
C VAL A 390 24.52 15.87 -20.37
N ILE A 391 24.92 15.91 -21.64
CA ILE A 391 24.15 16.45 -22.75
C ILE A 391 23.93 15.33 -23.76
N PHE A 392 22.69 15.09 -24.14
CA PHE A 392 22.29 14.11 -25.14
C PHE A 392 21.47 14.76 -26.26
N GLN A 393 21.73 14.38 -27.50
CA GLN A 393 20.97 14.78 -28.69
C GLN A 393 20.17 13.57 -29.19
N ASP A 394 18.89 13.51 -28.79
CA ASP A 394 17.97 12.52 -29.32
C ASP A 394 17.53 12.93 -30.73
N THR A 395 17.93 12.11 -31.70
CA THR A 395 17.68 12.33 -33.12
C THR A 395 16.33 11.77 -33.57
N THR A 396 15.74 10.88 -32.75
CA THR A 396 14.43 10.25 -32.99
C THR A 396 13.29 11.15 -32.53
N GLU A 397 13.40 11.71 -31.32
CA GLU A 397 12.43 12.66 -30.75
C GLU A 397 12.71 14.11 -31.18
N LYS A 398 13.89 14.39 -31.78
CA LYS A 398 14.41 15.74 -32.08
C LYS A 398 14.50 16.64 -30.85
N LEU A 399 14.99 16.05 -29.76
CA LEU A 399 15.13 16.68 -28.45
C LEU A 399 16.61 16.73 -28.03
N ILE A 400 16.99 17.79 -27.34
CA ILE A 400 18.24 17.89 -26.60
C ILE A 400 17.88 17.76 -25.13
N HIS A 401 18.44 16.75 -24.47
CA HIS A 401 18.30 16.52 -23.04
C HIS A 401 19.59 16.96 -22.34
N VAL A 402 19.45 17.69 -21.25
CA VAL A 402 20.57 18.08 -20.39
C VAL A 402 20.21 17.79 -18.95
N ALA A 403 21.05 17.02 -18.27
CA ALA A 403 20.89 16.67 -16.86
C ALA A 403 22.11 17.10 -16.06
N ALA A 404 21.88 17.62 -14.84
CA ALA A 404 22.93 17.79 -13.84
C ALA A 404 23.04 16.50 -13.02
N GLU A 405 24.13 15.73 -13.22
CA GLU A 405 24.30 14.41 -12.61
C GLU A 405 24.21 14.49 -11.07
N GLY A 406 23.50 13.54 -10.46
CA GLY A 406 23.31 13.48 -9.01
C GLY A 406 22.29 14.47 -8.45
N THR A 407 21.47 15.10 -9.30
CA THR A 407 20.35 15.97 -8.92
C THR A 407 19.10 15.64 -9.73
N GLU A 408 17.90 16.04 -9.26
CA GLU A 408 16.66 15.94 -10.04
C GLU A 408 16.55 16.96 -11.20
N HIS A 409 17.58 17.78 -11.45
CA HIS A 409 17.52 18.89 -12.40
C HIS A 409 17.83 18.44 -13.83
N GLU A 410 16.79 18.01 -14.52
CA GLU A 410 16.81 17.65 -15.93
C GLU A 410 15.98 18.65 -16.75
N LYS A 411 16.48 19.01 -17.93
CA LYS A 411 15.81 19.91 -18.86
C LYS A 411 15.90 19.38 -20.28
N THR A 412 14.87 19.68 -21.06
CA THR A 412 14.75 19.25 -22.45
C THR A 412 14.39 20.43 -23.33
N THR A 413 14.88 20.45 -24.57
CA THR A 413 14.53 21.47 -25.57
C THR A 413 14.47 20.84 -26.95
N SER A 414 13.41 21.10 -27.72
CA SER A 414 13.31 20.60 -29.09
C SER A 414 14.16 21.43 -30.05
N PHE A 415 14.67 20.79 -31.10
CA PHE A 415 15.44 21.47 -32.15
C PHE A 415 14.85 21.27 -33.54
N LYS A 416 15.16 22.22 -34.43
CA LYS A 416 14.80 22.19 -35.85
C LYS A 416 16.10 22.24 -36.67
N GLY A 417 16.05 21.80 -37.92
CA GLY A 417 17.21 21.72 -38.80
C GLY A 417 17.87 20.34 -38.90
N ASP A 418 18.91 20.25 -39.73
CA ASP A 418 19.58 19.00 -40.08
C ASP A 418 20.55 18.53 -38.98
N LEU A 419 20.45 17.25 -38.63
CA LEU A 419 21.25 16.62 -37.56
C LEU A 419 22.76 16.80 -37.72
N GLN A 420 23.27 16.84 -38.95
CA GLN A 420 24.70 16.83 -39.28
C GLN A 420 25.37 18.22 -39.27
N LYS A 421 24.62 19.29 -38.97
CA LYS A 421 25.11 20.69 -39.01
C LYS A 421 25.22 21.34 -37.63
N LEU A 422 24.85 20.62 -36.57
CA LEU A 422 24.76 21.13 -35.21
C LEU A 422 26.04 20.81 -34.42
N VAL A 423 26.79 21.83 -34.02
CA VAL A 423 27.95 21.70 -33.13
C VAL A 423 27.59 21.92 -31.67
N PRO A 424 28.19 21.16 -30.72
CA PRO A 424 28.08 21.45 -29.29
C PRO A 424 28.53 22.87 -28.94
N PHE A 425 27.79 23.53 -28.05
CA PHE A 425 28.18 24.82 -27.51
C PHE A 425 27.86 24.97 -26.00
N ILE A 426 28.62 25.86 -25.35
CA ILE A 426 28.46 26.22 -23.94
C ILE A 426 28.40 27.73 -23.81
N GLY A 427 27.31 28.25 -23.23
CA GLY A 427 27.20 29.65 -22.85
C GLY A 427 27.39 29.81 -21.34
N ILE A 428 28.23 30.75 -20.89
CA ILE A 428 28.37 31.11 -19.48
C ILE A 428 28.01 32.58 -19.29
N LYS A 429 27.21 32.91 -18.27
CA LYS A 429 27.06 34.26 -17.76
C LYS A 429 27.26 34.27 -16.25
N HIS A 430 28.27 35.01 -15.78
CA HIS A 430 28.50 35.23 -14.36
C HIS A 430 27.95 36.62 -13.97
N PHE A 431 27.27 36.71 -12.82
CA PHE A 431 26.51 37.89 -12.40
C PHE A 431 26.75 38.27 -10.92
N CYS A 432 27.92 37.88 -10.37
CA CYS A 432 28.34 38.33 -9.06
C CYS A 432 28.92 39.75 -9.10
N LYS A 433 28.59 40.56 -8.08
CA LYS A 433 29.10 41.93 -7.88
C LYS A 433 30.54 41.98 -7.34
N ASN A 434 31.17 40.84 -7.02
CA ASN A 434 32.48 40.81 -6.37
C ASN A 434 33.64 40.90 -7.39
N SER A 435 34.42 41.97 -7.32
CA SER A 435 35.59 42.27 -8.17
C SER A 435 36.72 41.23 -8.10
N ASN A 436 36.80 40.41 -7.04
CA ASN A 436 37.80 39.35 -6.88
C ASN A 436 37.24 37.92 -7.01
N CYS A 437 35.98 37.77 -7.46
CA CYS A 437 35.39 36.45 -7.70
C CYS A 437 36.20 35.63 -8.73
N PRO A 438 36.55 34.35 -8.45
CA PRO A 438 37.35 33.49 -9.34
C PRO A 438 36.59 33.03 -10.60
N ARG A 439 37.32 32.72 -11.69
CA ARG A 439 36.72 32.14 -12.91
C ARG A 439 36.13 30.75 -12.60
N PRO A 440 34.95 30.37 -13.14
CA PRO A 440 34.61 28.97 -13.27
C PRO A 440 35.64 28.28 -14.17
N GLN A 441 35.88 26.98 -13.94
CA GLN A 441 36.68 26.14 -14.80
C GLN A 441 35.78 25.07 -15.41
N LEU A 442 35.88 24.89 -16.73
CA LEU A 442 35.28 23.77 -17.43
C LEU A 442 36.32 22.66 -17.54
N VAL A 443 35.91 21.43 -17.26
CA VAL A 443 36.68 20.22 -17.50
C VAL A 443 35.82 19.28 -18.33
N PHE A 444 36.33 18.92 -19.51
CA PHE A 444 35.69 17.96 -20.40
C PHE A 444 36.19 16.55 -20.05
N ALA A 445 35.32 15.55 -20.13
CA ALA A 445 35.56 14.19 -19.68
C ALA A 445 35.58 13.21 -20.85
#